data_AF-A0AAQ5XTV6-F1
#
_entry.id   AF-A0AAQ5XTV6-F1
#
_cell.length_a   1.000
_cell.length_b   1.000
_cell.length_c   1.000
_cell.angle_alpha   90.00
_cell.angle_beta   90.00
_cell.angle_gamma   90.00
#
_symmetry.space_group_name_H-M   'P 1'
#
loop_
_entity.id
_entity.type
_entity.pdbx_description
1 polymer ?
#
loop_
_entity_poly.entity_id
_entity_poly.type
_entity_poly.pdbx_seq_one_letter_code
_entity_poly.pdbx_strand_id
1 'polypeptide(L)'
;MFDFQKRKRKHSELNQGEVDSEAFHKKVRSVILDGTRSLVDSVRSLGYLKEETDAVKEPLPSQECRLAALCEMAKELPLVDDEEQECCSQSLVAEDGCSSHVDLFSRLTENRTDRAAVVTLMGEEYVIPPHTAFLLSDFTRIQPLVHYGRMFDLVVMDPPWENKSVKRSRRYSCLPSSQLKRLPVPLLASPNCLVVTWVTNRPSHLRFVRDELYPHWGVEVVAEWFWVKVTTSGQFVFPLDSPHKKPYEMLVLGRYRPSVDLSTRFVLSYHFFRITCMKFQMLTTAVSTCKITATLCF
;
A
#
# COMPACT_ATOMS: atom_id res chain seq x y z
N MET A 1 -16.59 -3.00 -50.35
CA MET A 1 -15.96 -3.85 -49.32
C MET A 1 -14.59 -3.25 -49.02
N PHE A 2 -14.50 -2.38 -48.00
CA PHE A 2 -13.25 -1.74 -47.62
C PHE A 2 -12.49 -2.69 -46.67
N ASP A 3 -11.39 -3.23 -47.17
CA ASP A 3 -10.50 -4.11 -46.42
C ASP A 3 -9.65 -3.26 -45.46
N PHE A 4 -9.97 -3.31 -44.16
CA PHE A 4 -9.14 -2.68 -43.14
C PHE A 4 -7.89 -3.55 -42.92
N GLN A 5 -6.85 -3.31 -43.71
CA GLN A 5 -5.52 -3.80 -43.38
C GLN A 5 -5.11 -3.26 -42.00
N LYS A 6 -5.16 -4.11 -40.98
CA LYS A 6 -4.53 -3.85 -39.69
C LYS A 6 -3.04 -3.59 -39.94
N ARG A 7 -2.63 -2.33 -39.86
CA ARG A 7 -1.21 -1.93 -39.88
C ARG A 7 -0.47 -2.76 -38.82
N LYS A 8 0.37 -3.70 -39.27
CA LYS A 8 1.40 -4.32 -38.44
C LYS A 8 2.22 -3.18 -37.83
N ARG A 9 2.17 -3.02 -36.51
CA ARG A 9 3.05 -2.08 -35.80
C ARG A 9 4.49 -2.45 -36.17
N LYS A 10 5.20 -1.55 -36.85
CA LYS A 10 6.66 -1.61 -36.97
C LYS A 10 7.20 -1.80 -35.55
N HIS A 11 8.14 -2.73 -35.38
CA HIS A 11 8.88 -2.93 -34.14
C HIS A 11 9.55 -1.58 -33.80
N SER A 12 8.89 -0.76 -32.97
CA SER A 12 9.39 0.57 -32.69
C SER A 12 10.58 0.46 -31.76
N GLU A 13 11.52 1.37 -31.92
CA GLU A 13 12.58 1.60 -30.94
C GLU A 13 11.95 1.71 -29.54
N LEU A 14 12.60 1.08 -28.56
CA LEU A 14 12.14 1.12 -27.18
C LEU A 14 12.12 2.57 -26.70
N ASN A 15 11.07 2.96 -25.97
CA ASN A 15 11.08 4.28 -25.34
C ASN A 15 12.05 4.28 -24.15
N GLN A 16 12.50 5.47 -23.72
CA GLN A 16 13.47 5.60 -22.62
C GLN A 16 13.03 4.87 -21.34
N GLY A 17 11.73 4.85 -21.03
CA GLY A 17 11.21 4.14 -19.85
C GLY A 17 11.33 2.61 -19.96
N GLU A 18 11.23 2.05 -21.17
CA GLU A 18 11.46 0.62 -21.43
C GLU A 18 12.95 0.29 -21.33
N VAL A 19 13.83 1.15 -21.86
CA VAL A 19 15.28 1.02 -21.74
C VAL A 19 15.71 1.05 -20.27
N ASP A 20 15.22 2.02 -19.49
CA ASP A 20 15.47 2.13 -18.05
C ASP A 20 14.99 0.88 -17.30
N SER A 21 13.81 0.36 -17.67
CA SER A 21 13.21 -0.82 -17.02
C SER A 21 14.02 -2.08 -17.30
N GLU A 22 14.51 -2.25 -18.53
CA GLU A 22 15.36 -3.36 -18.92
C GLU A 22 16.73 -3.28 -18.23
N ALA A 23 17.34 -2.09 -18.19
CA ALA A 23 18.60 -1.88 -17.48
C ALA A 23 18.47 -2.18 -15.98
N PHE A 24 17.39 -1.72 -15.34
CA PHE A 24 17.10 -2.04 -13.94
C PHE A 24 16.88 -3.54 -13.74
N HIS A 25 16.10 -4.19 -14.61
CA HIS A 25 15.84 -5.62 -14.52
C HIS A 25 17.13 -6.44 -14.61
N LYS A 26 18.00 -6.14 -15.59
CA LYS A 26 19.31 -6.80 -15.73
C LYS A 26 20.16 -6.70 -14.47
N LYS A 27 20.10 -5.56 -13.76
CA LYS A 27 20.82 -5.34 -12.50
C LYS A 27 20.35 -6.27 -11.38
N VAL A 28 19.04 -6.51 -11.26
CA VAL A 28 18.44 -7.24 -10.13
C VAL A 28 18.14 -8.71 -10.44
N ARG A 29 18.24 -9.12 -11.71
CA ARG A 29 17.80 -10.42 -12.21
C ARG A 29 18.43 -11.60 -11.46
N SER A 30 19.76 -11.60 -11.27
CA SER A 30 20.45 -12.70 -10.59
C SER A 30 20.01 -12.84 -9.14
N VAL A 31 19.95 -11.72 -8.40
CA VAL A 31 19.50 -11.68 -7.01
C VAL A 31 18.09 -12.26 -6.86
N ILE A 32 17.18 -11.90 -7.75
CA ILE A 32 15.80 -12.41 -7.74
C ILE A 32 15.78 -13.90 -8.07
N LEU A 33 16.50 -14.33 -9.11
CA LEU A 33 16.51 -15.73 -9.53
C LEU A 33 17.10 -16.64 -8.44
N ASP A 34 18.28 -16.29 -7.94
CA ASP A 34 19.03 -17.09 -6.97
C ASP A 34 18.36 -17.05 -5.59
N GLY A 35 17.88 -15.87 -5.17
CA GLY A 35 17.11 -15.71 -3.93
C GLY A 35 15.80 -16.50 -3.96
N THR A 36 15.07 -16.47 -5.09
CA THR A 36 13.85 -17.26 -5.23
C THR A 36 14.15 -18.75 -5.20
N ARG A 37 15.19 -19.21 -5.92
CA ARG A 37 15.59 -20.63 -5.90
C ARG A 37 15.88 -21.08 -4.47
N SER A 38 16.70 -20.34 -3.73
CA SER A 38 17.05 -20.67 -2.34
C SER A 38 15.83 -20.75 -1.42
N LEU A 39 14.88 -19.81 -1.53
CA LEU A 39 13.66 -19.79 -0.72
C LEU A 39 12.72 -20.94 -1.10
N VAL A 40 12.50 -21.15 -2.40
CA VAL A 40 11.62 -22.22 -2.91
C VAL A 40 12.17 -23.59 -2.54
N ASP A 41 13.48 -23.82 -2.65
CA ASP A 41 14.10 -25.09 -2.26
C ASP A 41 13.96 -25.35 -0.75
N SER A 42 14.12 -24.31 0.07
CA SER A 42 13.90 -24.39 1.52
C SER A 42 12.44 -24.74 1.85
N VAL A 43 11.49 -24.04 1.24
CA VAL A 43 10.04 -24.26 1.47
C VAL A 43 9.59 -25.62 0.91
N ARG A 44 10.19 -26.08 -0.19
CA ARG A 44 9.95 -27.42 -0.77
C ARG A 44 10.40 -28.52 0.19
N SER A 45 11.57 -28.37 0.81
CA SER A 45 12.08 -29.34 1.79
C SER A 45 11.17 -29.50 3.02
N LEU A 46 10.37 -28.47 3.32
CA LEU A 46 9.40 -28.44 4.42
C LEU A 46 8.00 -28.96 4.01
N GLY A 47 7.78 -29.34 2.75
CA GLY A 47 6.51 -29.89 2.28
C GLY A 47 5.37 -28.86 2.12
N TYR A 48 5.68 -27.57 2.10
CA TYR A 48 4.67 -26.51 1.94
C TYR A 48 4.26 -26.25 0.49
N LEU A 49 4.97 -26.82 -0.50
CA LEU A 49 4.65 -26.67 -1.92
C LEU A 49 3.79 -27.85 -2.40
N LYS A 50 2.78 -27.55 -3.22
CA LYS A 50 1.97 -28.59 -3.88
C LYS A 50 2.79 -29.21 -5.02
N GLU A 51 2.73 -30.54 -5.13
CA GLU A 51 3.22 -31.25 -6.32
C GLU A 51 2.40 -30.84 -7.55
N GLU A 52 2.99 -30.93 -8.74
CA GLU A 52 2.33 -30.63 -10.02
C GLU A 52 1.26 -31.69 -10.36
N THR A 53 0.18 -31.73 -9.58
CA THR A 53 -1.03 -32.49 -9.90
C THR A 53 -2.21 -31.53 -9.99
N ASP A 54 -2.96 -31.73 -11.07
CA ASP A 54 -4.02 -30.94 -11.68
C ASP A 54 -4.67 -29.77 -10.92
N ALA A 55 -4.82 -28.68 -11.67
CA ALA A 55 -5.47 -27.43 -11.27
C ALA A 55 -6.90 -27.66 -10.78
N VAL A 56 -7.06 -27.82 -9.46
CA VAL A 56 -8.34 -27.60 -8.80
C VAL A 56 -8.68 -26.13 -8.92
N LYS A 57 -9.68 -25.80 -9.74
CA LYS A 57 -10.29 -24.46 -9.78
C LYS A 57 -10.93 -24.19 -8.43
N GLU A 58 -10.25 -23.46 -7.57
CA GLU A 58 -10.89 -22.88 -6.40
C GLU A 58 -12.03 -21.94 -6.85
N PRO A 59 -13.18 -21.95 -6.17
CA PRO A 59 -14.26 -21.01 -6.46
C PRO A 59 -13.77 -19.58 -6.29
N LEU A 60 -14.06 -18.73 -7.27
CA LEU A 60 -13.86 -17.29 -7.15
C LEU A 60 -14.68 -16.79 -5.96
N PRO A 61 -14.10 -16.02 -5.01
CA PRO A 61 -14.89 -15.39 -3.96
C PRO A 61 -15.96 -14.51 -4.61
N SER A 62 -17.23 -14.85 -4.35
CA SER A 62 -18.41 -14.25 -4.98
C SER A 62 -18.76 -12.86 -4.47
N GLN A 63 -18.09 -12.39 -3.41
CA GLN A 63 -18.41 -11.13 -2.75
C GLN A 63 -17.35 -10.07 -3.08
N GLU A 64 -17.70 -9.15 -3.97
CA GLU A 64 -16.93 -7.91 -4.13
C GLU A 64 -17.13 -7.05 -2.87
N CYS A 65 -16.11 -6.97 -2.03
CA CYS A 65 -16.07 -6.09 -0.87
C CYS A 65 -16.35 -4.63 -1.27
N ARG A 66 -17.34 -3.99 -0.63
CA ARG A 66 -17.80 -2.62 -0.92
C ARG A 66 -16.88 -1.50 -0.37
N LEU A 67 -15.74 -1.85 0.24
CA LEU A 67 -14.74 -0.89 0.73
C LEU A 67 -14.27 0.09 -0.35
N ALA A 68 -14.20 -0.34 -1.62
CA ALA A 68 -13.84 0.55 -2.71
C ALA A 68 -14.85 1.70 -2.87
N ALA A 69 -16.15 1.41 -2.75
CA ALA A 69 -17.20 2.42 -2.81
C ALA A 69 -17.15 3.36 -1.59
N LEU A 70 -16.85 2.82 -0.40
CA LEU A 70 -16.62 3.59 0.83
C LEU A 70 -15.47 4.61 0.65
N CYS A 71 -14.35 4.18 0.06
CA CYS A 71 -13.20 5.05 -0.19
C CYS A 71 -13.49 6.14 -1.23
N GLU A 72 -14.29 5.86 -2.25
CA GLU A 72 -14.72 6.89 -3.21
C GLU A 72 -15.66 7.90 -2.56
N MET A 73 -16.61 7.46 -1.73
CA MET A 73 -17.49 8.36 -0.99
C MET A 73 -16.73 9.30 -0.05
N ALA A 74 -15.67 8.81 0.61
CA ALA A 74 -14.84 9.63 1.48
C ALA A 74 -14.23 10.86 0.77
N LYS A 75 -14.05 10.79 -0.55
CA LYS A 75 -13.52 11.89 -1.37
C LYS A 75 -14.55 12.97 -1.68
N GLU A 76 -15.84 12.61 -1.71
CA GLU A 76 -16.95 13.49 -2.06
C GLU A 76 -17.56 14.21 -0.84
N LEU A 77 -17.02 13.97 0.35
CA LEU A 77 -17.49 14.64 1.57
C LEU A 77 -17.12 16.12 1.54
N PRO A 78 -18.02 17.01 2.02
CA PRO A 78 -17.77 18.45 2.06
C PRO A 78 -16.45 18.78 2.76
N LEU A 79 -15.78 19.81 2.25
CA LEU A 79 -14.69 20.48 2.95
C LEU A 79 -15.34 21.16 4.17
N VAL A 80 -15.15 20.58 5.34
CA VAL A 80 -15.47 21.25 6.60
C VAL A 80 -14.25 22.13 6.89
N ASP A 81 -14.47 23.40 7.23
CA ASP A 81 -13.36 24.31 7.56
C ASP A 81 -12.50 23.72 8.67
N ASP A 82 -11.16 23.84 8.52
CA ASP A 82 -10.16 23.28 9.45
C ASP A 82 -10.38 23.75 10.91
N GLU A 83 -11.14 24.82 11.13
CA GLU A 83 -11.42 25.43 12.43
C GLU A 83 -12.50 24.71 13.27
N GLU A 84 -13.38 23.91 12.66
CA GLU A 84 -14.47 23.21 13.38
C GLU A 84 -14.17 21.74 13.68
N GLN A 85 -13.04 21.20 13.22
CA GLN A 85 -12.66 19.81 13.49
C GLN A 85 -12.08 19.71 14.91
N GLU A 86 -12.95 19.60 15.91
CA GLU A 86 -12.57 19.37 17.32
C GLU A 86 -11.52 18.24 17.42
N CYS A 87 -10.46 18.52 18.18
CA CYS A 87 -9.23 17.74 18.39
C CYS A 87 -9.45 16.34 19.04
N CYS A 88 -10.68 15.84 19.11
CA CYS A 88 -11.01 14.67 19.90
C CYS A 88 -11.09 13.40 19.04
N SER A 89 -10.15 12.47 19.26
CA SER A 89 -10.29 11.08 18.83
C SER A 89 -11.59 10.51 19.39
N GLN A 90 -12.41 9.85 18.57
CA GLN A 90 -13.65 9.22 19.04
C GLN A 90 -13.41 7.75 19.42
N SER A 91 -14.03 7.31 20.51
CA SER A 91 -14.08 5.90 20.89
C SER A 91 -15.12 5.16 20.03
N LEU A 92 -14.79 3.96 19.55
CA LEU A 92 -15.73 3.10 18.83
C LEU A 92 -16.93 2.66 19.66
N VAL A 93 -16.76 2.58 20.97
CA VAL A 93 -17.81 2.19 21.91
C VAL A 93 -18.11 3.41 22.76
N ALA A 94 -19.38 3.84 22.77
CA ALA A 94 -19.86 4.86 23.69
C ALA A 94 -19.90 4.29 25.12
N GLU A 95 -19.80 5.14 26.14
CA GLU A 95 -19.70 4.70 27.56
C GLU A 95 -20.87 3.82 28.04
N ASP A 96 -21.97 3.82 27.29
CA ASP A 96 -23.22 3.07 27.48
C ASP A 96 -23.29 1.74 26.70
N GLY A 97 -22.23 1.32 26.01
CA GLY A 97 -22.10 -0.03 25.41
C GLY A 97 -22.95 -0.29 24.17
N CYS A 98 -23.66 0.72 23.66
CA CYS A 98 -24.43 0.64 22.42
C CYS A 98 -23.57 1.10 21.23
N SER A 99 -23.44 0.26 20.19
CA SER A 99 -22.82 0.70 18.93
C SER A 99 -23.80 1.61 18.20
N SER A 100 -23.82 2.89 18.57
CA SER A 100 -24.54 3.90 17.80
C SER A 100 -23.91 4.03 16.40
N HIS A 101 -24.63 4.67 15.49
CA HIS A 101 -24.19 4.92 14.12
C HIS A 101 -22.99 5.89 14.11
N VAL A 102 -21.77 5.38 14.32
CA VAL A 102 -20.55 6.18 14.40
C VAL A 102 -20.20 6.73 13.03
N ASP A 103 -20.12 8.06 12.90
CA ASP A 103 -19.55 8.68 11.70
C ASP A 103 -18.04 8.47 11.67
N LEU A 104 -17.60 7.52 10.84
CA LEU A 104 -16.19 7.17 10.73
C LEU A 104 -15.39 8.10 9.82
N PHE A 105 -16.06 8.93 9.02
CA PHE A 105 -15.38 9.68 7.98
C PHE A 105 -14.70 10.93 8.55
N SER A 106 -13.46 11.16 8.11
CA SER A 106 -12.63 12.33 8.48
C SER A 106 -12.41 12.50 9.99
N ARG A 107 -12.67 11.46 10.79
CA ARG A 107 -12.46 11.44 12.24
C ARG A 107 -11.54 10.30 12.62
N LEU A 108 -10.62 10.58 13.54
CA LEU A 108 -9.78 9.53 14.11
C LEU A 108 -10.62 8.70 15.08
N THR A 109 -10.67 7.41 14.84
CA THR A 109 -11.52 6.48 15.57
C THR A 109 -10.69 5.40 16.24
N GLU A 110 -10.95 5.11 17.52
CA GLU A 110 -10.16 4.17 18.32
C GLU A 110 -10.99 3.01 18.87
N ASN A 111 -10.48 1.80 18.70
CA ASN A 111 -10.85 0.67 19.53
C ASN A 111 -9.90 0.59 20.73
N ARG A 112 -10.28 1.19 21.87
CA ARG A 112 -9.46 1.12 23.10
C ARG A 112 -9.68 -0.18 23.90
N THR A 113 -10.64 -1.01 23.50
CA THR A 113 -11.00 -2.23 24.23
C THR A 113 -10.02 -3.37 23.98
N ASP A 114 -10.08 -4.39 24.84
CA ASP A 114 -9.36 -5.66 24.74
C ASP A 114 -10.00 -6.66 23.75
N ARG A 115 -11.10 -6.25 23.09
CA ARG A 115 -11.87 -7.09 22.17
C ARG A 115 -11.99 -6.44 20.79
N ALA A 116 -12.20 -7.30 19.79
CA ALA A 116 -12.59 -6.80 18.48
C ALA A 116 -14.00 -6.21 18.55
N ALA A 117 -14.21 -5.08 17.89
CA ALA A 117 -15.51 -4.46 17.70
C ALA A 117 -16.02 -4.75 16.28
N VAL A 118 -17.33 -4.89 16.11
CA VAL A 118 -17.95 -4.97 14.79
C VAL A 118 -18.66 -3.65 14.51
N VAL A 119 -18.36 -3.03 13.38
CA VAL A 119 -19.00 -1.80 12.93
C VAL A 119 -19.71 -2.05 11.60
N THR A 120 -20.93 -1.56 11.48
CA THR A 120 -21.68 -1.65 10.23
C THR A 120 -21.49 -0.38 9.41
N LEU A 121 -20.92 -0.51 8.21
CA LEU A 121 -20.70 0.60 7.29
C LEU A 121 -21.27 0.26 5.93
N MET A 122 -22.16 1.12 5.42
CA MET A 122 -22.82 0.93 4.13
C MET A 122 -23.51 -0.44 3.97
N GLY A 123 -24.05 -0.98 5.07
CA GLY A 123 -24.75 -2.26 5.10
C GLY A 123 -23.85 -3.50 5.11
N GLU A 124 -22.53 -3.33 5.31
CA GLU A 124 -21.57 -4.42 5.50
C GLU A 124 -20.95 -4.34 6.90
N GLU A 125 -20.62 -5.50 7.48
CA GLU A 125 -19.98 -5.58 8.79
C GLU A 125 -18.46 -5.61 8.66
N TYR A 126 -17.78 -4.78 9.45
CA TYR A 126 -16.34 -4.69 9.51
C TYR A 126 -15.84 -4.98 10.91
N VAL A 127 -14.84 -5.85 11.01
CA VAL A 127 -14.20 -6.18 12.29
C VAL A 127 -13.03 -5.23 12.52
N ILE A 128 -13.10 -4.49 13.62
CA ILE A 128 -12.05 -3.58 14.08
C ILE A 128 -11.29 -4.23 15.23
N PRO A 129 -9.99 -4.56 15.07
CA PRO A 129 -9.21 -5.25 16.10
C PRO A 129 -9.06 -4.43 17.39
N PRO A 130 -8.79 -5.09 18.54
CA PRO A 130 -8.51 -4.41 19.80
C PRO A 130 -7.26 -3.53 19.71
N HIS A 131 -7.24 -2.47 20.51
CA HIS A 131 -6.12 -1.51 20.59
C HIS A 131 -5.71 -0.91 19.24
N THR A 132 -6.67 -0.62 18.36
CA THR A 132 -6.42 0.00 17.06
C THR A 132 -6.98 1.41 16.99
N ALA A 133 -6.41 2.20 16.09
CA ALA A 133 -6.84 3.53 15.75
C ALA A 133 -6.79 3.64 14.23
N PHE A 134 -7.82 4.22 13.62
CA PHE A 134 -7.89 4.37 12.18
C PHE A 134 -8.51 5.72 11.82
N LEU A 135 -8.13 6.21 10.66
CA LEU A 135 -8.69 7.41 10.04
C LEU A 135 -9.18 7.01 8.65
N LEU A 136 -10.49 7.14 8.43
CA LEU A 136 -11.07 6.98 7.11
C LEU A 136 -11.25 8.35 6.47
N SER A 137 -10.26 8.79 5.69
CA SER A 137 -10.28 10.10 5.06
C SER A 137 -9.63 10.07 3.68
N ASP A 138 -9.87 11.11 2.89
CA ASP A 138 -8.96 11.43 1.80
C ASP A 138 -7.57 11.77 2.40
N PHE A 139 -6.50 11.33 1.74
CA PHE A 139 -5.13 11.52 2.25
C PHE A 139 -4.71 13.00 2.30
N THR A 140 -5.39 13.89 1.56
CA THR A 140 -5.19 15.33 1.69
C THR A 140 -5.71 15.88 3.02
N ARG A 141 -6.60 15.14 3.69
CA ARG A 141 -7.22 15.46 4.99
C ARG A 141 -6.60 14.64 6.12
N ILE A 142 -5.27 14.53 6.15
CA ILE A 142 -4.54 13.73 7.14
C ILE A 142 -4.29 14.48 8.47
N GLN A 143 -4.69 15.75 8.58
CA GLN A 143 -4.48 16.57 9.78
C GLN A 143 -5.00 15.94 11.08
N PRO A 144 -6.15 15.23 11.12
CA PRO A 144 -6.59 14.55 12.35
C PRO A 144 -5.55 13.56 12.89
N LEU A 145 -4.76 12.93 12.01
CA LEU A 145 -3.68 12.02 12.43
C LEU A 145 -2.49 12.79 13.04
N VAL A 146 -2.23 14.01 12.58
CA VAL A 146 -1.20 14.89 13.16
C VAL A 146 -1.65 15.42 14.51
N HIS A 147 -2.89 15.91 14.60
CA HIS A 147 -3.48 16.43 15.84
C HIS A 147 -3.61 15.37 16.94
N TYR A 148 -3.69 14.09 16.56
CA TYR A 148 -3.62 12.98 17.51
C TYR A 148 -2.34 12.99 18.37
N GLY A 149 -1.27 13.65 17.91
CA GLY A 149 -0.06 13.88 18.69
C GLY A 149 0.78 12.62 18.94
N ARG A 150 0.53 11.54 18.19
CA ARG A 150 1.28 10.29 18.29
C ARG A 150 2.28 10.16 17.15
N MET A 151 3.50 9.79 17.52
CA MET A 151 4.57 9.48 16.58
C MET A 151 4.69 7.96 16.41
N PHE A 152 5.14 7.54 15.23
CA PHE A 152 5.23 6.15 14.82
C PHE A 152 6.69 5.72 14.66
N ASP A 153 7.01 4.51 15.10
CA ASP A 153 8.32 3.88 14.89
C ASP A 153 8.41 3.12 13.55
N LEU A 154 7.25 2.87 12.92
CA LEU A 154 7.10 2.21 11.63
C LEU A 154 5.96 2.85 10.83
N VAL A 155 6.28 3.31 9.62
CA VAL A 155 5.30 3.81 8.64
C VAL A 155 5.39 2.95 7.39
N VAL A 156 4.29 2.29 7.01
CA VAL A 156 4.20 1.49 5.77
C VAL A 156 3.22 2.14 4.81
N MET A 157 3.63 2.35 3.57
CA MET A 157 2.87 3.04 2.54
C MET A 157 2.78 2.19 1.26
N ASP A 158 1.57 2.05 0.71
CA ASP A 158 1.34 1.56 -0.67
C ASP A 158 0.61 2.65 -1.46
N PRO A 159 1.33 3.63 -2.04
CA PRO A 159 0.71 4.72 -2.78
C PRO A 159 -0.03 4.22 -4.02
N PRO A 160 -1.12 4.89 -4.44
CA PRO A 160 -1.84 4.58 -5.67
C PRO A 160 -1.06 5.05 -6.91
N TRP A 161 0.03 4.35 -7.23
CA TRP A 161 0.95 4.70 -8.31
C TRP A 161 0.26 4.84 -9.66
N GLU A 162 0.61 5.88 -10.42
CA GLU A 162 0.05 6.09 -11.75
C GLU A 162 0.37 4.93 -12.70
N ASN A 163 -0.68 4.34 -13.28
CA ASN A 163 -0.56 3.30 -14.27
C ASN A 163 -1.26 3.69 -15.58
N LYS A 164 -0.55 3.58 -16.71
CA LYS A 164 -1.08 3.87 -18.06
C LYS A 164 -2.31 3.03 -18.42
N SER A 165 -2.45 1.82 -17.87
CA SER A 165 -3.66 0.99 -18.08
C SER A 165 -4.85 1.57 -17.31
N VAL A 166 -4.64 1.96 -16.06
CA VAL A 166 -5.68 2.52 -15.17
C VAL A 166 -6.12 3.90 -15.64
N LYS A 167 -5.18 4.74 -16.10
CA LYS A 167 -5.48 6.08 -16.66
C LYS A 167 -6.43 6.02 -17.87
N ARG A 168 -6.36 4.95 -18.68
CA ARG A 168 -7.28 4.74 -19.81
C ARG A 168 -8.69 4.32 -19.38
N SER A 169 -8.85 3.74 -18.20
CA SER A 169 -10.15 3.30 -17.68
C SER A 169 -10.99 4.43 -17.08
N ARG A 170 -10.39 5.59 -16.76
CA ARG A 170 -11.02 6.73 -16.06
C ARG A 170 -11.70 6.39 -14.72
N ARG A 171 -11.51 5.18 -14.20
CA ARG A 171 -12.15 4.71 -12.96
C ARG A 171 -11.52 5.27 -11.68
N TYR A 172 -10.35 5.91 -11.79
CA TYR A 172 -9.63 6.51 -10.67
C TYR A 172 -9.02 7.85 -11.10
N SER A 173 -9.18 8.88 -10.27
CA SER A 173 -8.34 10.07 -10.32
C SER A 173 -6.90 9.63 -10.04
N CYS A 174 -6.00 9.84 -11.00
CA CYS A 174 -4.58 9.53 -10.81
C CYS A 174 -3.97 10.60 -9.91
N LEU A 175 -3.36 10.19 -8.80
CA LEU A 175 -2.60 11.08 -7.96
C LEU A 175 -1.22 11.34 -8.60
N PRO A 176 -0.87 12.59 -8.95
CA PRO A 176 0.51 12.90 -9.32
C PRO A 176 1.43 12.49 -8.18
N SER A 177 2.52 11.76 -8.47
CA SER A 177 3.41 11.26 -7.41
C SER A 177 3.94 12.38 -6.52
N SER A 178 4.10 13.60 -7.05
CA SER A 178 4.48 14.80 -6.30
C SER A 178 3.53 15.13 -5.14
N GLN A 179 2.25 14.79 -5.23
CA GLN A 179 1.29 15.03 -4.15
C GLN A 179 1.57 14.18 -2.91
N LEU A 180 2.33 13.09 -3.03
CA LEU A 180 2.77 12.30 -1.89
C LEU A 180 3.63 13.13 -0.94
N LYS A 181 4.38 14.12 -1.43
CA LYS A 181 5.18 15.03 -0.59
C LYS A 181 4.34 15.77 0.45
N ARG A 182 3.03 15.92 0.23
CA ARG A 182 2.09 16.55 1.18
C ARG A 182 1.83 15.71 2.43
N LEU A 183 2.16 14.43 2.43
CA LEU A 183 2.04 13.62 3.65
C LEU A 183 3.03 14.15 4.69
N PRO A 184 2.57 14.45 5.92
CA PRO A 184 3.40 15.06 6.95
C PRO A 184 4.22 13.99 7.69
N VAL A 185 4.95 13.14 6.96
CA VAL A 185 5.80 12.08 7.55
C VAL A 185 6.74 12.63 8.63
N PRO A 186 7.40 13.79 8.47
CA PRO A 186 8.22 14.38 9.53
C PRO A 186 7.48 14.70 10.84
N LEU A 187 6.17 14.96 10.79
CA LEU A 187 5.34 15.22 11.97
C LEU A 187 4.80 13.93 12.60
N LEU A 188 4.81 12.83 11.85
CA LEU A 188 4.27 11.54 12.26
C LEU A 188 5.34 10.53 12.65
N ALA A 189 6.60 10.71 12.23
CA ALA A 189 7.66 9.72 12.38
C ALA A 189 8.55 10.00 13.59
N SER A 190 8.66 9.04 14.52
CA SER A 190 9.64 9.06 15.61
C SER A 190 11.08 9.12 15.07
N PRO A 191 12.07 9.67 15.80
CA PRO A 191 13.47 9.57 15.40
C PRO A 191 13.89 8.11 15.11
N ASN A 192 14.55 7.87 13.97
CA ASN A 192 14.88 6.53 13.46
C ASN A 192 13.67 5.65 13.05
N CYS A 193 12.46 6.21 12.92
CA CYS A 193 11.31 5.51 12.36
C CYS A 193 11.68 4.80 11.05
N LEU A 194 11.26 3.54 10.91
CA LEU A 194 11.37 2.80 9.67
C LEU A 194 10.22 3.22 8.74
N VAL A 195 10.54 3.78 7.59
CA VAL A 195 9.57 4.15 6.56
C VAL A 195 9.70 3.14 5.42
N VAL A 196 8.61 2.47 5.07
CA VAL A 196 8.57 1.44 4.03
C VAL A 196 7.58 1.87 2.97
N THR A 197 8.03 1.98 1.73
CA THR A 197 7.17 2.36 0.59
C THR A 197 7.15 1.26 -0.45
N TRP A 198 5.97 0.73 -0.72
CA TRP A 198 5.73 -0.17 -1.84
C TRP A 198 5.85 0.62 -3.14
N VAL A 199 6.59 0.08 -4.11
CA VAL A 199 6.79 0.69 -5.43
C VAL A 199 6.50 -0.33 -6.53
N THR A 200 5.76 0.11 -7.54
CA THR A 200 5.56 -0.67 -8.78
C THR A 200 6.86 -0.78 -9.57
N ASN A 201 6.99 -1.74 -10.50
CA ASN A 201 8.21 -1.93 -11.32
C ASN A 201 8.50 -0.84 -12.35
N ARG A 202 7.97 0.37 -12.16
CA ARG A 202 8.25 1.50 -13.03
C ARG A 202 9.46 2.26 -12.47
N PRO A 203 10.61 2.32 -13.16
CA PRO A 203 11.83 2.95 -12.64
C PRO A 203 11.65 4.40 -12.23
N SER A 204 10.74 5.14 -12.88
CA SER A 204 10.46 6.52 -12.51
C SER A 204 9.85 6.66 -11.11
N HIS A 205 9.03 5.70 -10.67
CA HIS A 205 8.48 5.73 -9.30
C HIS A 205 9.56 5.39 -8.27
N LEU A 206 10.45 4.45 -8.59
CA LEU A 206 11.61 4.15 -7.74
C LEU A 206 12.49 5.39 -7.55
N ARG A 207 12.89 6.04 -8.66
CA ARG A 207 13.67 7.27 -8.61
C ARG A 207 12.98 8.36 -7.82
N PHE A 208 11.67 8.56 -8.05
CA PHE A 208 10.90 9.53 -7.27
C PHE A 208 10.95 9.24 -5.77
N VAL A 209 10.74 7.99 -5.34
CA VAL A 209 10.79 7.64 -3.90
C VAL A 209 12.18 7.88 -3.33
N ARG A 210 13.21 7.37 -4.00
CA ARG A 210 14.60 7.38 -3.55
C ARG A 210 15.24 8.77 -3.57
N ASP A 211 15.06 9.48 -4.68
CA ASP A 211 15.85 10.66 -5.01
C ASP A 211 15.07 11.96 -4.71
N GLU A 212 13.75 11.88 -4.49
CA GLU A 212 12.92 13.07 -4.21
C GLU A 212 12.10 12.97 -2.93
N LEU A 213 11.30 11.91 -2.76
CA LEU A 213 10.31 11.80 -1.68
C LEU A 213 10.99 11.60 -0.32
N TYR A 214 11.91 10.63 -0.23
CA TYR A 214 12.62 10.32 0.99
C TYR A 214 13.51 11.48 1.44
N PRO A 215 14.35 12.07 0.56
CA PRO A 215 15.09 13.29 0.91
C PRO A 215 14.20 14.44 1.38
N HIS A 216 13.04 14.65 0.73
CA HIS A 216 12.08 15.68 1.14
C HIS A 216 11.56 15.49 2.57
N TRP A 217 11.40 14.24 3.00
CA TRP A 217 10.99 13.91 4.37
C TRP A 217 12.14 13.73 5.36
N GLY A 218 13.41 13.92 4.96
CA GLY A 218 14.54 13.58 5.82
C GLY A 218 14.67 12.08 6.10
N VAL A 219 14.23 11.24 5.16
CA VAL A 219 14.36 9.78 5.21
C VAL A 219 15.57 9.35 4.38
N GLU A 220 16.42 8.52 4.96
CA GLU A 220 17.58 7.94 4.31
C GLU A 220 17.25 6.51 3.86
N VAL A 221 17.48 6.16 2.59
CA VAL A 221 17.27 4.78 2.10
C VAL A 221 18.28 3.84 2.74
N VAL A 222 17.81 2.75 3.34
CA VAL A 222 18.65 1.74 4.00
C VAL A 222 18.61 0.38 3.31
N ALA A 223 17.51 0.04 2.63
CA ALA A 223 17.40 -1.23 1.89
C ALA A 223 16.34 -1.16 0.79
N GLU A 224 16.46 -2.06 -0.17
CA GLU A 224 15.46 -2.34 -1.20
C GLU A 224 15.12 -3.83 -1.12
N TRP A 225 13.84 -4.17 -0.94
CA TRP A 225 13.35 -5.55 -0.87
C TRP A 225 12.53 -5.89 -2.10
N PHE A 226 12.59 -7.16 -2.53
CA PHE A 226 11.80 -7.67 -3.65
C PHE A 226 10.69 -8.58 -3.14
N TRP A 227 9.43 -8.19 -3.35
CA TRP A 227 8.30 -9.08 -3.16
C TRP A 227 8.09 -9.93 -4.41
N VAL A 228 8.66 -11.13 -4.41
CA VAL A 228 8.52 -12.09 -5.51
C VAL A 228 7.23 -12.89 -5.38
N LYS A 229 6.54 -13.09 -6.49
CA LYS A 229 5.29 -13.83 -6.62
C LYS A 229 5.53 -15.16 -7.30
N VAL A 230 5.26 -16.22 -6.57
CA VAL A 230 5.34 -17.60 -7.04
C VAL A 230 3.99 -18.30 -6.90
N THR A 231 3.79 -19.37 -7.67
CA THR A 231 2.66 -20.29 -7.56
C THR A 231 2.80 -21.17 -6.30
N THR A 232 1.75 -21.92 -5.98
CA THR A 232 1.80 -22.95 -4.92
C THR A 232 2.78 -24.09 -5.22
N SER A 233 3.26 -24.22 -6.46
CA SER A 233 4.33 -25.13 -6.87
C SER A 233 5.73 -24.50 -6.86
N GLY A 234 5.84 -23.22 -6.47
CA GLY A 234 7.11 -22.49 -6.40
C GLY A 234 7.63 -21.94 -7.73
N GLN A 235 6.80 -21.91 -8.78
CA GLN A 235 7.16 -21.32 -10.08
C GLN A 235 6.80 -19.84 -10.12
N PHE A 236 7.53 -19.00 -10.86
CA PHE A 236 7.13 -17.60 -11.01
C PHE A 236 5.76 -17.47 -11.67
N VAL A 237 4.91 -16.57 -11.15
CA VAL A 237 3.57 -16.32 -11.73
C VAL A 237 3.61 -15.73 -13.15
N PHE A 238 4.75 -15.14 -13.54
CA PHE A 238 5.08 -14.72 -14.90
C PHE A 238 6.55 -15.05 -15.16
N PRO A 239 6.96 -15.32 -16.42
CA PRO A 239 8.38 -15.46 -16.75
C PRO A 239 9.19 -14.27 -16.23
N LEU A 240 10.31 -14.54 -15.54
CA LEU A 240 11.15 -13.50 -14.95
C LEU A 240 11.60 -12.45 -15.98
N ASP A 241 11.94 -12.92 -17.18
CA ASP A 241 12.40 -12.12 -18.31
C ASP A 241 11.25 -11.54 -19.17
N SER A 242 10.00 -11.58 -18.69
CA SER A 242 8.87 -10.99 -19.41
C SER A 242 9.07 -9.48 -19.59
N PRO A 243 8.84 -8.92 -20.80
CA PRO A 243 9.12 -7.51 -21.09
C PRO A 243 8.14 -6.55 -20.40
N HIS A 244 6.92 -7.00 -20.08
CA HIS A 244 5.86 -6.11 -19.59
C HIS A 244 5.35 -6.43 -18.19
N LYS A 245 5.45 -7.69 -17.74
CA LYS A 245 4.95 -8.12 -16.43
C LYS A 245 6.08 -8.81 -15.68
N LYS A 246 6.56 -8.20 -14.62
CA LYS A 246 7.56 -8.84 -13.75
C LYS A 246 6.86 -9.62 -12.63
N PRO A 247 7.37 -10.80 -12.23
CA PRO A 247 6.80 -11.59 -11.14
C PRO A 247 7.23 -11.07 -9.76
N TYR A 248 7.66 -9.82 -9.66
CA TYR A 248 8.09 -9.22 -8.40
C TYR A 248 7.60 -7.78 -8.33
N GLU A 249 7.53 -7.21 -7.13
CA GLU A 249 7.45 -5.76 -6.90
C GLU A 249 8.49 -5.38 -5.85
N MET A 250 8.66 -4.09 -5.58
CA MET A 250 9.73 -3.63 -4.71
C MET A 250 9.20 -2.87 -3.52
N LEU A 251 9.86 -3.01 -2.37
CA LEU A 251 9.69 -2.14 -1.22
C LEU A 251 10.99 -1.37 -1.02
N VAL A 252 10.90 -0.05 -0.93
CA VAL A 252 12.01 0.81 -0.52
C VAL A 252 11.88 1.00 0.99
N LEU A 253 12.95 0.73 1.73
CA LEU A 253 13.00 0.89 3.17
C LEU A 253 13.95 2.05 3.48
N GLY A 254 13.51 2.97 4.31
CA GLY A 254 14.28 4.11 4.76
C GLY A 254 14.16 4.38 6.25
N ARG A 255 15.12 5.10 6.80
CA ARG A 255 15.13 5.54 8.21
C ARG A 255 14.93 7.04 8.27
N TYR A 256 13.94 7.47 9.04
CA TYR A 256 13.75 8.89 9.31
C TYR A 256 14.88 9.43 10.19
N ARG A 257 15.60 10.43 9.67
CA ARG A 257 16.67 11.15 10.33
C ARG A 257 16.21 12.60 10.49
N PRO A 258 15.65 13.00 11.65
CA PRO A 258 15.30 14.39 11.85
C PRO A 258 16.56 15.24 11.66
N SER A 259 16.46 16.33 10.91
CA SER A 259 17.53 17.33 10.87
C SER A 259 17.79 17.77 12.31
N VAL A 260 19.07 17.86 12.69
CA VAL A 260 19.55 18.14 14.04
C VAL A 260 19.15 19.56 14.47
N ASP A 261 17.87 19.80 14.74
CA ASP A 261 17.36 21.03 15.36
C ASP A 261 15.94 20.86 15.95
N LEU A 262 15.73 19.81 16.74
CA LEU A 262 14.59 19.73 17.66
C LEU A 262 15.10 19.29 19.02
N SER A 263 15.84 20.18 19.67
CA SER A 263 16.12 20.14 21.10
C SER A 263 14.82 20.42 21.88
N THR A 264 13.88 19.49 21.83
CA THR A 264 12.74 19.48 22.75
C THR A 264 12.61 18.06 23.29
N ARG A 265 12.68 17.94 24.61
CA ARG A 265 12.74 16.67 25.35
C ARG A 265 11.54 15.78 24.99
N PHE A 266 11.75 14.75 24.18
CA PHE A 266 10.78 13.68 24.03
C PHE A 266 11.02 12.63 25.12
N VAL A 267 10.00 12.43 25.95
CA VAL A 267 9.92 11.27 26.84
C VAL A 267 9.76 10.05 25.92
N LEU A 268 10.77 9.16 25.93
CA LEU A 268 10.71 7.89 25.22
C LEU A 268 9.58 7.05 25.81
N SER A 269 8.43 7.06 25.17
CA SER A 269 7.38 6.07 25.40
C SER A 269 7.38 5.15 24.21
N TYR A 270 7.95 3.95 24.37
CA TYR A 270 7.90 2.89 23.36
C TYR A 270 6.45 2.48 23.15
N HIS A 271 5.82 2.93 22.07
CA HIS A 271 4.50 2.48 21.67
C HIS A 271 4.59 1.96 20.24
N PHE A 272 4.74 0.65 20.11
CA PHE A 272 4.59 -0.04 18.84
C PHE A 272 3.16 0.19 18.33
N PHE A 273 3.01 1.02 17.31
CA PHE A 273 1.76 1.14 16.58
C PHE A 273 1.99 0.85 15.10
N ARG A 274 1.18 -0.07 14.57
CA ARG A 274 1.40 -0.71 13.27
C ARG A 274 0.47 -0.06 12.24
N ILE A 275 0.97 0.95 11.53
CA ILE A 275 0.26 1.45 10.35
C ILE A 275 0.44 0.41 9.24
N THR A 276 -0.66 -0.28 8.92
CA THR A 276 -0.69 -1.33 7.91
C THR A 276 -1.45 -0.80 6.69
N CYS A 277 -0.75 -0.56 5.59
CA CYS A 277 -1.37 -0.42 4.27
C CYS A 277 -0.97 -1.66 3.45
N MET A 278 -1.95 -2.57 3.25
CA MET A 278 -1.76 -3.83 2.52
C MET A 278 -2.13 -3.65 1.05
N LYS A 279 -1.33 -4.29 0.19
CA LYS A 279 -1.68 -4.52 -1.20
C LYS A 279 -2.14 -5.97 -1.38
N PHE A 280 -3.40 -6.14 -1.78
CA PHE A 280 -3.88 -7.37 -2.42
C PHE A 280 -3.48 -7.33 -3.89
N GLN A 281 -2.63 -8.25 -4.34
CA GLN A 281 -2.43 -8.47 -5.77
C GLN A 281 -3.44 -9.51 -6.26
N MET A 282 -4.52 -9.04 -6.91
CA MET A 282 -5.29 -9.90 -7.81
C MET A 282 -4.37 -10.38 -8.93
N LEU A 283 -4.14 -11.69 -9.02
CA LEU A 283 -3.68 -12.33 -10.23
C LEU A 283 -4.72 -12.04 -11.33
N THR A 284 -4.21 -11.58 -12.47
CA THR A 284 -5.00 -10.97 -13.54
C THR A 284 -6.01 -11.93 -14.17
N THR A 285 -7.30 -11.70 -13.91
CA THR A 285 -8.37 -11.75 -14.93
C THR A 285 -9.56 -10.91 -14.45
N ALA A 286 -9.69 -9.70 -15.01
CA ALA A 286 -10.90 -8.89 -15.04
C ALA A 286 -11.61 -8.53 -13.71
N VAL A 287 -10.97 -7.83 -12.77
CA VAL A 287 -11.68 -6.90 -11.87
C VAL A 287 -10.76 -5.73 -11.51
N SER A 288 -11.26 -4.51 -11.73
CA SER A 288 -10.66 -3.27 -11.27
C SER A 288 -11.17 -2.97 -9.87
N THR A 289 -10.37 -3.11 -8.82
CA THR A 289 -10.66 -2.49 -7.52
C THR A 289 -9.39 -2.24 -6.71
N CYS A 290 -9.26 -1.02 -6.19
CA CYS A 290 -8.47 -0.69 -5.01
C CYS A 290 -9.08 -1.44 -3.83
N LYS A 291 -8.32 -2.29 -3.14
CA LYS A 291 -8.79 -3.00 -1.94
C LYS A 291 -7.76 -2.82 -0.83
N ILE A 292 -8.20 -2.16 0.25
CA ILE A 292 -7.58 -2.19 1.56
C ILE A 292 -8.24 -3.37 2.29
N THR A 293 -7.48 -4.35 2.74
CA THR A 293 -7.96 -5.45 3.59
C THR A 293 -6.82 -5.83 4.52
N ALA A 294 -7.09 -5.82 5.83
CA ALA A 294 -6.13 -6.14 6.88
C ALA A 294 -5.93 -7.66 7.02
N THR A 295 -4.69 -8.09 7.25
CA THR A 295 -4.33 -9.45 7.65
C THR A 295 -3.13 -9.34 8.58
N LEU A 296 -3.26 -9.97 9.75
CA LEU A 296 -2.21 -10.10 10.74
C LEU A 296 -1.02 -10.89 10.16
N CYS A 297 0.19 -10.38 10.35
CA CYS A 297 1.36 -11.24 10.48
C CYS A 297 1.89 -11.07 11.90
N PHE A 298 2.01 -12.17 12.64
CA PHE A 298 2.52 -12.21 14.01
C PHE A 298 3.91 -11.59 14.15
#